data_AF-A0A800JFN7-F1
#
_entry.id   AF-A0A800JFN7-F1
#
_cell.length_a   1.000
_cell.length_b   1.000
_cell.length_c   1.000
_cell.angle_alpha   90.00
_cell.angle_beta   90.00
_cell.angle_gamma   90.00
#
_symmetry.space_group_name_H-M   'P 1'
#
loop_
_entity.id
_entity.type
_entity.pdbx_description
1 polymer ?
#
loop_
_entity_poly.entity_id
_entity_poly.type
_entity_poly.pdbx_seq_one_letter_code
_entity_poly.pdbx_strand_id
1 'polypeptide(L)' 'MLIPVRCWSCGKVIAHVYEQYKQAVSDGEDPQKALYDVGLERYCCR' A
#
# COMPACT_ATOMS: atom_id res chain seq x y z
N MET A 1 -0.57 -15.16 -0.85
CA MET A 1 -1.28 -14.41 -1.91
C MET A 1 -0.33 -13.33 -2.41
N LEU A 2 0.02 -13.34 -3.70
CA LEU A 2 0.83 -12.27 -4.29
C LEU A 2 -0.03 -11.02 -4.42
N ILE A 3 0.46 -9.87 -3.94
CA ILE A 3 -0.18 -8.57 -4.20
C ILE A 3 -0.11 -8.32 -5.70
N PRO A 4 -1.19 -7.84 -6.33
CA PRO A 4 -1.16 -7.50 -7.73
C PRO A 4 -0.08 -6.43 -7.99
N VAL A 5 0.74 -6.66 -9.02
CA VAL A 5 1.83 -5.72 -9.39
C VAL A 5 1.27 -4.32 -9.66
N ARG A 6 0.03 -4.22 -10.17
CA ARG A 6 -0.70 -2.97 -10.39
C ARG A 6 -2.12 -3.03 -9.81
N CYS A 7 -2.56 -1.90 -9.28
CA CYS A 7 -3.95 -1.63 -8.92
C CYS A 7 -4.91 -1.86 -10.09
N TRP A 8 -6.01 -2.59 -9.89
CA TRP A 8 -6.98 -2.84 -10.96
C TRP A 8 -7.76 -1.61 -11.41
N SER A 9 -8.01 -0.64 -10.53
CA SER A 9 -8.74 0.58 -10.92
C SER A 9 -7.85 1.73 -11.34
N CYS A 10 -6.60 1.76 -10.88
CA CYS A 10 -5.76 2.94 -10.99
C CYS A 10 -4.42 2.70 -11.68
N GLY A 11 -4.06 1.45 -11.95
CA GLY A 11 -2.85 1.09 -12.71
C GLY A 11 -1.52 1.42 -12.02
N LYS A 12 -1.54 2.10 -10.87
CA LYS A 12 -0.36 2.42 -10.06
C LYS A 12 0.27 1.11 -9.58
N VAL A 13 1.60 1.04 -9.59
CA VAL A 13 2.32 -0.14 -9.13
C VAL A 13 2.17 -0.23 -7.61
N ILE A 14 1.72 -1.37 -7.08
CA ILE A 14 1.52 -1.56 -5.62
C ILE A 14 2.60 -2.48 -5.03
N ALA A 15 3.17 -3.38 -5.83
CA ALA A 15 4.13 -4.36 -5.32
C ALA A 15 5.36 -3.75 -4.61
N HIS A 16 5.87 -2.62 -5.10
CA HIS A 16 7.05 -1.96 -4.52
C HIS A 16 6.76 -1.24 -3.21
N VAL A 17 5.53 -0.76 -2.99
CA VAL A 17 5.12 -0.07 -1.75
C VAL A 17 4.60 -1.03 -0.69
N TYR A 18 4.23 -2.26 -1.07
CA TYR A 18 3.70 -3.23 -0.13
C TYR A 18 4.70 -3.64 0.96
N GLU A 19 5.99 -3.74 0.64
CA GLU A 19 7.02 -4.06 1.65
C GLU A 19 7.15 -2.95 2.69
N GLN A 20 7.15 -1.68 2.27
CA GLN A 20 7.18 -0.52 3.16
C GLN A 20 5.92 -0.46 4.02
N TYR A 21 4.74 -0.69 3.43
CA TYR A 21 3.48 -0.79 4.17
C TYR A 21 3.52 -1.91 5.22
N LYS A 22 4.03 -3.09 4.86
CA LYS A 22 4.11 -4.22 5.78
C LYS A 22 5.08 -3.97 6.93
N GLN A 23 6.19 -3.28 6.67
CA GLN A 23 7.13 -2.83 7.71
C GLN A 23 6.47 -1.83 8.65
N ALA A 24 5.86 -0.76 8.12
CA ALA A 24 5.17 0.26 8.91
C ALA A 24 4.04 -0.35 9.80
N VAL A 25 3.23 -1.26 9.23
CA VAL A 25 2.19 -1.96 9.99
C VAL A 25 2.78 -2.89 11.06
N SER A 26 3.95 -3.50 10.80
CA SER A 26 4.63 -4.34 11.79
C SER A 26 5.27 -3.54 12.93
N ASP A 27 5.67 -2.29 12.66
CA ASP A 27 6.18 -1.34 13.65
C ASP A 27 5.06 -0.77 14.56
N GLY A 28 3.79 -1.07 14.23
CA GLY A 28 2.63 -0.64 14.99
C GLY A 28 2.04 0.69 14.53
N GLU A 29 2.42 1.19 13.35
CA GLU A 29 1.76 2.34 12.75
C GLU A 29 0.34 2.01 12.28
N ASP A 30 -0.54 3.01 12.38
CA ASP A 30 -1.91 2.88 11.94
C ASP A 30 -1.94 2.59 10.43
N PRO A 31 -2.64 1.52 9.98
CA PRO A 31 -2.65 1.12 8.58
C PRO A 31 -3.13 2.24 7.67
N GLN A 32 -3.98 3.15 8.18
CA GLN A 32 -4.43 4.30 7.41
C GLN A 32 -3.30 5.29 7.18
N LYS A 33 -2.46 5.57 8.18
CA LYS A 33 -1.28 6.44 8.02
C LYS A 33 -0.21 5.79 7.15
N ALA A 34 0.05 4.50 7.34
CA ALA A 34 1.00 3.75 6.54
C ALA A 34 0.62 3.81 5.04
N LEU A 35 -0.67 3.65 4.71
CA LEU A 35 -1.17 3.78 3.32
C LEU A 35 -0.96 5.20 2.74
N TYR A 36 -1.11 6.25 3.56
CA TYR A 36 -0.82 7.62 3.13
C TYR A 36 0.68 7.86 2.92
N ASP A 37 1.52 7.29 3.78
CA ASP A 37 2.97 7.46 3.72
C ASP A 37 3.58 6.83 2.45
N VAL A 38 3.09 5.65 2.05
CA VAL A 38 3.42 5.04 0.75
C VAL A 38 2.75 5.73 -0.46
N GLY A 39 2.02 6.83 -0.26
CA GLY A 39 1.40 7.60 -1.34
C GLY A 39 0.23 6.88 -2.02
N LEU A 40 -0.46 6.00 -1.29
CA LEU A 40 -1.71 5.34 -1.70
C LEU A 40 -2.90 6.12 -1.15
N GLU A 41 -3.08 7.32 -1.68
CA GLU A 41 -4.11 8.28 -1.24
C GLU A 41 -5.52 7.92 -1.72
N ARG A 42 -5.62 7.05 -2.74
CA ARG A 42 -6.90 6.68 -3.37
C ARG A 42 -7.44 5.40 -2.76
N TYR A 43 -8.74 5.39 -2.48
CA TYR A 43 -9.49 4.22 -1.99
C TYR A 43 -9.33 2.97 -2.87
N CYS A 44 -8.99 3.13 -4.14
CA CYS A 44 -8.78 2.03 -5.07
C CYS A 44 -7.42 1.33 -4.94
N CYS A 45 -6.46 1.96 -4.27
CA CYS A 45 -5.15 1.38 -3.91
C CYS A 45 -5.14 0.73 -2.52
N ARG A 46 -6.23 0.90 -1.76
CA ARG A 46 -6.41 0.39 -0.40
C ARG A 46 -6.88 -1.05 -0.44
#